data_AF-X0Y0B5-F1
#
_entry.id   AF-X0Y0B5-F1
#
_cell.length_a   1.000
_cell.length_b   1.000
_cell.length_c   1.000
_cell.angle_alpha   90.00
_cell.angle_beta   90.00
_cell.angle_gamma   90.00
#
_symmetry.space_group_name_H-M   'P 1'
#
loop_
_entity.id
_entity.type
_entity.pdbx_description
1 polymer ?
#
loop_
_entity_poly.entity_id
_entity_poly.type
_entity_poly.pdbx_seq_one_letter_code
_entity_poly.pdbx_strand_id
1 'polypeptide(L)'
;MRYATVKAFDIPGAWFRTLEEIWRNGDDYQVSYGSEVTMTKKLNVSIEITNPESRPLVAEKAPCDMKYVLSYALQYLWAGEKEEGETYTYASRLREPVDQVEEVIKRYVDEPNDRQLTMVIRQPPDILKTIDGMRHEPPCLTVM
;
A
#
# COMPACT_ATOMS: atom_id res chain seq x y z
N MET A 1 -6.90 -18.47 -8.42
CA MET A 1 -6.88 -17.03 -8.76
C MET A 1 -6.01 -16.81 -9.96
N ARG A 2 -6.60 -16.26 -11.01
CA ARG A 2 -5.91 -15.87 -12.23
C ARG A 2 -4.89 -14.77 -11.93
N TYR A 3 -3.83 -14.72 -12.73
CA TYR A 3 -2.84 -13.66 -12.72
C TYR A 3 -2.99 -12.80 -13.98
N ALA A 4 -2.85 -11.48 -13.82
CA ALA A 4 -2.87 -10.52 -14.91
C ALA A 4 -1.75 -9.49 -14.77
N THR A 5 -1.31 -8.94 -15.90
CA THR A 5 -0.35 -7.85 -15.95
C THR A 5 -1.00 -6.63 -16.59
N VAL A 6 -0.91 -5.48 -15.94
CA VAL A 6 -1.42 -4.21 -16.45
C VAL A 6 -0.25 -3.28 -16.70
N LYS A 7 -0.13 -2.78 -17.92
CA LYS A 7 0.82 -1.72 -18.26
C LYS A 7 0.07 -0.45 -18.61
N ALA A 8 0.48 0.67 -18.02
CA ALA A 8 -0.13 1.98 -18.22
C ALA A 8 0.93 3.08 -18.28
N PHE A 9 0.55 4.21 -18.87
CA PHE A 9 1.41 5.38 -18.95
C PHE A 9 1.48 6.12 -17.61
N ASP A 10 0.32 6.45 -17.03
CA ASP A 10 0.17 7.20 -15.78
C ASP A 10 -0.68 6.45 -14.75
N ILE A 11 -0.78 7.01 -13.54
CA ILE A 11 -1.56 6.43 -12.44
C ILE A 11 -3.06 6.38 -12.76
N PRO A 12 -3.70 7.44 -13.31
CA PRO A 12 -5.11 7.37 -13.69
C PRO A 12 -5.42 6.27 -14.72
N GLY A 13 -4.58 6.11 -15.75
CA GLY A 13 -4.70 5.06 -16.74
C GLY A 13 -4.52 3.67 -16.14
N ALA A 14 -3.58 3.52 -15.20
CA ALA A 14 -3.37 2.27 -14.48
C ALA A 14 -4.58 1.88 -13.61
N TRP A 15 -5.17 2.86 -12.91
CA TRP A 15 -6.36 2.67 -12.08
C TRP A 15 -7.53 2.12 -12.89
N PHE A 16 -7.87 2.75 -14.02
CA PHE A 16 -9.00 2.31 -14.84
C PHE A 16 -8.77 0.91 -15.43
N ARG A 17 -7.59 0.66 -16.02
CA ARG A 17 -7.25 -0.63 -16.63
C ARG A 17 -7.25 -1.76 -15.60
N THR A 18 -6.75 -1.51 -14.41
CA THR A 18 -6.74 -2.51 -13.32
C THR A 18 -8.14 -2.84 -12.87
N LEU A 19 -9.01 -1.84 -12.71
CA LEU A 19 -10.42 -2.09 -12.35
C LEU A 19 -11.18 -2.85 -13.44
N GLU A 20 -10.95 -2.54 -14.71
CA GLU A 20 -11.55 -3.30 -15.82
C GLU A 20 -11.11 -4.77 -15.77
N GLU A 21 -9.83 -5.02 -15.52
CA GLU A 21 -9.27 -6.37 -15.45
C GLU A 21 -9.84 -7.16 -14.26
N ILE A 22 -9.96 -6.54 -13.08
CA ILE A 22 -10.63 -7.15 -11.91
C ILE A 22 -12.10 -7.43 -12.22
N TRP A 23 -12.82 -6.51 -12.86
CA TRP A 23 -14.24 -6.67 -13.13
C TRP A 23 -14.52 -7.83 -14.10
N ARG A 24 -13.71 -7.94 -15.17
CA ARG A 24 -13.89 -8.95 -16.22
C ARG A 24 -13.36 -10.32 -15.82
N ASN A 25 -12.23 -10.36 -15.12
CA ASN A 25 -11.45 -11.59 -14.92
C ASN A 25 -11.27 -11.98 -13.44
N GLY A 26 -11.77 -11.17 -12.50
CA GLY A 26 -11.69 -11.44 -11.07
C GLY A 26 -12.69 -12.50 -10.59
N ASP A 27 -12.22 -13.34 -9.68
CA ASP A 27 -13.02 -14.35 -8.99
C ASP A 27 -13.91 -13.67 -7.96
N ASP A 28 -15.18 -14.09 -7.83
CA ASP A 28 -16.05 -13.60 -6.74
C ASP A 28 -15.46 -14.01 -5.38
N TYR A 29 -15.41 -13.07 -4.46
CA TYR A 29 -14.71 -13.21 -3.19
C TYR A 29 -15.47 -12.57 -2.03
N GLN A 30 -15.79 -13.38 -1.03
CA GLN A 30 -16.39 -12.90 0.21
C GLN A 30 -15.28 -12.49 1.19
N VAL A 31 -15.20 -11.19 1.48
CA VAL A 31 -14.36 -10.68 2.56
C VAL A 31 -15.09 -10.92 3.89
N SER A 32 -14.42 -11.58 4.83
CA SER A 32 -14.96 -11.93 6.15
C SER A 32 -14.20 -11.31 7.32
N TYR A 33 -13.08 -10.64 7.05
CA TYR A 33 -12.24 -9.98 8.05
C TYR A 33 -11.39 -8.88 7.40
N GLY A 34 -11.28 -7.74 8.07
CA GLY A 34 -10.62 -6.53 7.58
C GLY A 34 -11.49 -5.29 7.81
N SER A 35 -11.13 -4.19 7.17
CA SER A 35 -11.83 -2.91 7.29
C SER A 35 -13.29 -2.98 6.85
N GLU A 36 -13.62 -3.92 5.95
CA GLU A 36 -14.98 -4.18 5.48
C GLU A 36 -15.29 -5.68 5.38
N VAL A 37 -16.57 -6.03 5.53
CA VAL A 37 -17.12 -7.37 5.31
C VAL A 37 -18.11 -7.24 4.16
N THR A 38 -17.69 -7.66 2.96
CA THR A 38 -18.44 -7.42 1.72
C THR A 38 -18.16 -8.50 0.68
N MET A 39 -19.00 -8.55 -0.36
CA MET A 39 -18.75 -9.33 -1.56
C MET A 39 -17.99 -8.46 -2.57
N THR A 40 -16.90 -8.98 -3.13
CA THR A 40 -16.05 -8.27 -4.09
C THR A 40 -15.51 -9.20 -5.16
N LYS A 41 -14.69 -8.67 -6.07
CA LYS A 41 -13.91 -9.45 -7.04
C LYS A 41 -12.43 -9.37 -6.71
N LYS A 42 -11.74 -10.51 -6.78
CA LYS A 42 -10.31 -10.63 -6.46
C LYS A 42 -9.52 -11.14 -7.65
N LEU A 43 -8.37 -10.50 -7.90
CA LEU A 43 -7.45 -10.87 -8.96
C LEU A 43 -5.99 -10.62 -8.53
N ASN A 44 -5.07 -11.49 -8.91
CA ASN A 44 -3.63 -11.25 -8.72
C ASN A 44 -3.12 -10.38 -9.88
N VAL A 45 -2.60 -9.19 -9.60
CA VAL A 45 -2.20 -8.24 -10.64
C VAL A 45 -0.78 -7.72 -10.39
N SER A 46 0.04 -7.66 -11.45
CA SER A 46 1.23 -6.80 -11.48
C SER A 46 0.96 -5.58 -12.35
N ILE A 47 1.29 -4.40 -11.84
CA ILE A 47 1.05 -3.13 -12.52
C ILE A 47 2.40 -2.47 -12.81
N GLU A 48 2.62 -2.10 -14.08
CA GLU A 48 3.75 -1.29 -14.52
C GLU A 48 3.22 0.08 -14.97
N ILE A 49 3.75 1.15 -14.39
CA ILE A 49 3.41 2.54 -14.73
C ILE A 49 4.68 3.21 -15.24
N THR A 50 4.70 3.68 -16.48
CA THR A 50 5.93 4.21 -17.09
C THR A 50 6.25 5.65 -16.69
N ASN A 51 5.23 6.42 -16.30
CA ASN A 51 5.34 7.83 -15.95
C ASN A 51 4.48 8.15 -14.70
N PRO A 52 4.79 7.53 -13.54
CA PRO A 52 4.02 7.71 -12.30
C PRO A 52 3.99 9.16 -11.79
N GLU A 53 4.93 9.99 -12.21
CA GLU A 53 5.02 11.42 -11.90
C GLU A 53 3.99 12.28 -12.65
N SER A 54 3.35 11.74 -13.69
CA SER A 54 2.36 12.46 -14.51
C SER A 54 1.20 12.99 -13.67
N ARG A 55 0.69 14.17 -14.03
CA ARG A 55 -0.48 14.78 -13.37
C ARG A 55 -1.69 14.75 -14.29
N PRO A 56 -2.91 14.56 -13.75
CA PRO A 56 -3.22 14.41 -12.31
C PRO A 56 -2.85 13.03 -11.75
N LEU A 57 -2.57 12.95 -10.44
CA LEU A 57 -2.30 11.66 -9.77
C LEU A 57 -3.57 10.84 -9.50
N VAL A 58 -4.71 11.54 -9.37
CA VAL A 58 -6.00 10.95 -9.03
C VAL A 58 -6.83 10.86 -10.29
N ALA A 59 -7.35 9.67 -10.58
CA ALA A 59 -8.30 9.48 -11.68
C ALA A 59 -9.60 10.23 -11.39
N GLU A 60 -10.24 10.79 -12.42
CA GLU A 60 -11.48 11.56 -12.30
C GLU A 60 -12.60 10.81 -11.55
N LYS A 61 -12.68 9.49 -11.74
CA LYS A 61 -13.68 8.62 -11.11
C LYS A 61 -13.19 7.89 -9.86
N ALA A 62 -12.01 8.22 -9.35
CA ALA A 62 -11.52 7.66 -8.10
C ALA A 62 -12.46 8.09 -6.95
N PRO A 63 -12.68 7.23 -5.94
CA PRO A 63 -13.53 7.54 -4.80
C PRO A 63 -12.87 8.50 -3.79
N CYS A 64 -11.81 9.20 -4.19
CA CYS A 64 -11.05 10.13 -3.36
C CYS A 64 -10.55 11.30 -4.21
N ASP A 65 -10.08 12.35 -3.54
CA ASP A 65 -9.50 13.53 -4.18
C ASP A 65 -8.04 13.73 -3.77
N MET A 66 -7.37 14.72 -4.38
CA MET A 66 -6.00 15.05 -4.04
C MET A 66 -5.84 15.52 -2.59
N LYS A 67 -6.87 16.11 -1.98
CA LYS A 67 -6.81 16.57 -0.59
C LYS A 67 -6.71 15.37 0.35
N TYR A 68 -7.54 14.36 0.14
CA TYR A 68 -7.51 13.09 0.87
C TYR A 68 -6.17 12.37 0.70
N VAL A 69 -5.65 12.30 -0.53
CA VAL A 69 -4.34 11.68 -0.79
C VAL A 69 -3.23 12.37 -0.01
N LEU A 70 -3.20 13.70 -0.01
CA LEU A 70 -2.18 14.47 0.72
C LEU A 70 -2.31 14.32 2.23
N SER A 71 -3.53 14.37 2.79
CA SER A 71 -3.73 14.15 4.22
C SER A 71 -3.31 12.74 4.64
N TYR A 72 -3.68 11.73 3.85
CA TYR A 72 -3.30 10.34 4.12
C TYR A 72 -1.78 10.15 4.08
N ALA A 73 -1.11 10.71 3.08
CA ALA A 73 0.35 10.65 3.00
C ALA A 73 1.01 11.30 4.21
N LEU A 74 0.57 12.50 4.61
CA LEU A 74 1.13 13.21 5.76
C LEU A 74 0.93 12.44 7.07
N GLN A 75 -0.27 11.93 7.32
CA GLN A 75 -0.58 11.21 8.55
C GLN A 75 0.16 9.87 8.63
N TYR A 76 -0.02 9.03 7.61
CA TYR A 76 0.39 7.63 7.69
C TYR A 76 1.82 7.37 7.23
N LEU A 77 2.41 8.21 6.37
CA LEU A 77 3.78 8.03 5.88
C LEU A 77 4.81 8.98 6.53
N TRP A 78 4.39 10.14 7.02
CA TRP A 78 5.32 11.15 7.55
C TRP A 78 5.23 11.36 9.07
N ALA A 79 4.04 11.59 9.61
CA ALA A 79 3.88 11.98 11.01
C ALA A 79 4.07 10.82 12.00
N GLY A 80 3.66 9.61 11.64
CA GLY A 80 3.82 8.43 12.50
C GLY A 80 2.89 8.36 13.71
N GLU A 81 2.09 9.41 13.94
CA GLU A 81 1.09 9.45 15.00
C GLU A 81 -0.02 8.43 14.73
N LYS A 82 -0.26 7.55 15.69
CA LYS A 82 -1.34 6.56 15.64
C LYS A 82 -2.62 7.21 16.14
N GLU A 83 -3.70 7.10 15.38
CA GLU A 83 -5.03 7.50 15.85
C GLU A 83 -5.56 6.48 16.89
N GLU A 84 -6.59 6.88 17.65
CA GLU A 84 -7.19 6.01 18.66
C GLU A 84 -7.75 4.72 18.01
N GLY A 85 -7.31 3.56 18.50
CA GLY A 85 -7.68 2.25 17.98
C GLY A 85 -6.76 1.72 16.87
N GLU A 86 -5.77 2.50 16.43
CA GLU A 86 -4.76 2.04 15.49
C GLU A 86 -3.59 1.35 16.18
N THR A 87 -3.26 0.16 15.69
CA THR A 87 -2.12 -0.61 16.22
C THR A 87 -0.80 -0.21 15.57
N TYR A 88 -0.83 0.43 14.40
CA TYR A 88 0.35 0.90 13.66
C TYR A 88 0.00 2.02 12.67
N THR A 89 1.03 2.76 12.25
CA THR A 89 1.08 3.53 10.99
C THR A 89 2.24 3.04 10.12
N TYR A 90 2.23 3.31 8.81
CA TYR A 90 3.37 2.96 7.95
C TYR A 90 4.65 3.67 8.41
N ALA A 91 4.56 4.95 8.75
CA ALA A 91 5.65 5.73 9.33
C ALA A 91 6.22 5.06 10.59
N SER A 92 5.37 4.62 11.54
CA SER A 92 5.86 3.94 12.74
C SER A 92 6.64 2.67 12.41
N ARG A 93 6.24 1.90 11.39
CA ARG A 93 6.95 0.69 10.95
C ARG A 93 8.24 0.99 10.20
N LEU A 94 8.29 2.11 9.49
CA LEU A 94 9.45 2.56 8.72
C LEU A 94 10.51 3.22 9.59
N ARG A 95 10.12 3.82 10.73
CA ARG A 95 11.02 4.59 11.60
C ARG A 95 11.45 3.83 12.86
N GLU A 96 10.65 2.90 13.35
CA GLU A 96 10.91 2.17 14.59
C GLU A 96 10.76 0.64 14.40
N PRO A 97 11.59 -0.18 15.07
CA PRO A 97 12.71 0.19 15.95
C PRO A 97 13.99 0.61 15.20
N VAL A 98 13.96 0.55 13.86
CA VAL A 98 15.06 0.95 12.98
C VAL A 98 14.51 1.98 12.02
N ASP A 99 15.22 3.09 11.86
CA ASP A 99 14.90 4.08 10.83
C ASP A 99 15.33 3.55 9.45
N GLN A 100 14.45 2.76 8.84
CA GLN A 100 14.67 2.10 7.56
C GLN A 100 14.82 3.13 6.43
N VAL A 101 14.16 4.29 6.53
CA VAL A 101 14.23 5.34 5.51
C VAL A 101 15.62 5.96 5.50
N GLU A 102 16.11 6.38 6.66
CA GLU A 102 17.44 6.99 6.79
C GLU A 102 18.55 6.00 6.39
N GLU A 103 18.47 4.76 6.86
CA GLU A 103 19.49 3.75 6.56
C GLU A 103 19.51 3.37 5.08
N VAL A 104 18.34 3.26 4.42
CA VAL A 104 18.27 3.01 2.98
C VAL A 104 18.87 4.16 2.19
N ILE A 105 18.57 5.42 2.54
CA ILE A 105 19.15 6.59 1.85
C ILE A 105 20.67 6.60 2.01
N LYS A 106 21.17 6.42 3.24
CA LYS A 106 22.60 6.40 3.53
C LYS A 106 23.32 5.31 2.74
N ARG A 107 22.80 4.08 2.75
CA ARG A 107 23.40 2.96 2.03
C ARG A 107 23.30 3.12 0.52
N TYR A 108 22.21 3.70 0.00
CA TYR A 108 22.09 4.00 -1.42
C TYR A 108 23.12 5.02 -1.90
N VAL A 109 23.43 6.02 -1.07
CA VAL A 109 24.48 7.01 -1.39
C VAL A 109 25.87 6.39 -1.33
N ASP A 110 26.13 5.52 -0.35
CA ASP A 110 27.42 4.84 -0.17
C ASP A 110 27.68 3.76 -1.23
N GLU A 111 26.67 2.94 -1.54
CA GLU A 111 26.73 1.86 -2.52
C GLU A 111 25.49 1.90 -3.44
N PRO A 112 25.54 2.66 -4.56
CA PRO A 112 24.40 2.83 -5.47
C PRO A 112 23.90 1.54 -6.12
N ASN A 113 24.73 0.48 -6.16
CA ASN A 113 24.38 -0.82 -6.74
C ASN A 113 23.95 -1.85 -5.67
N ASP A 114 23.66 -1.40 -4.44
CA ASP A 114 23.21 -2.27 -3.36
C ASP A 114 21.80 -2.81 -3.64
N ARG A 115 21.73 -4.11 -3.92
CA ARG A 115 20.46 -4.83 -4.16
C ARG A 115 19.80 -5.36 -2.88
N GLN A 116 20.34 -5.03 -1.71
CA GLN A 116 19.82 -5.45 -0.40
C GLN A 116 19.04 -4.34 0.31
N LEU A 117 18.89 -3.17 -0.31
CA LEU A 117 18.07 -2.09 0.23
C LEU A 117 16.60 -2.49 0.19
N THR A 118 15.95 -2.49 1.34
CA THR A 118 14.55 -2.84 1.48
C THR A 118 13.95 -2.10 2.67
N MET A 119 12.67 -1.76 2.57
CA MET A 119 11.88 -1.29 3.69
C MET A 119 10.71 -2.25 3.92
N VAL A 120 10.67 -2.87 5.10
CA VAL A 120 9.68 -3.89 5.45
C VAL A 120 8.65 -3.31 6.40
N ILE A 121 7.37 -3.48 6.07
CA ILE A 121 6.25 -2.98 6.86
C ILE A 121 5.62 -4.07 7.70
N ARG A 122 5.34 -5.22 7.08
CA ARG A 122 4.73 -6.37 7.77
C ARG A 122 5.72 -6.97 8.75
N GLN A 123 5.20 -7.35 9.91
CA GLN A 123 5.96 -8.03 10.96
C GLN A 123 5.25 -9.35 11.32
N PRO A 124 5.97 -10.36 11.84
CA PRO A 124 5.36 -11.63 12.23
C PRO A 124 4.12 -11.52 13.13
N PRO A 125 4.04 -10.60 14.12
CA PRO A 125 2.86 -10.43 14.97
C PRO A 125 1.59 -9.99 14.22
N ASP A 126 1.69 -9.48 12.99
CA ASP A 126 0.54 -9.01 12.20
C ASP A 126 -0.44 -10.16 11.85
N ILE A 127 -0.06 -11.42 12.05
CA ILE A 127 -0.97 -12.57 11.93
C ILE A 127 -2.03 -12.59 13.06
N LEU A 128 -1.78 -11.92 14.17
CA LEU A 128 -2.68 -11.89 15.32
C LEU A 128 -3.85 -10.95 15.05
N LYS A 129 -5.07 -11.39 15.38
CA LYS A 129 -6.28 -10.54 15.25
C LYS A 129 -6.39 -9.46 16.33
N THR A 130 -5.52 -9.53 17.35
CA THR A 130 -5.53 -8.63 18.49
C THR A 130 -4.09 -8.36 18.91
N ILE A 131 -3.75 -7.08 19.11
CA ILE A 131 -2.47 -6.60 19.64
C ILE A 131 -2.80 -5.63 20.76
N ASP A 132 -2.18 -5.80 21.93
CA ASP A 132 -2.39 -4.96 23.12
C ASP A 132 -3.87 -4.79 23.52
N GLY A 133 -4.66 -5.85 23.36
CA GLY A 133 -6.09 -5.86 23.66
C GLY A 133 -6.98 -5.14 22.64
N MET A 134 -6.40 -4.57 21.59
CA MET A 134 -7.11 -3.89 20.50
C MET A 134 -7.25 -4.80 19.28
N ARG A 135 -8.35 -4.65 18.52
CA ARG A 135 -8.51 -5.30 17.22
C ARG A 135 -7.37 -4.89 16.30
N HIS A 136 -6.73 -5.87 15.66
CA HIS A 136 -5.62 -5.65 14.76
C HIS A 136 -6.02 -5.98 13.31
N GLU A 137 -5.73 -5.06 12.41
CA GLU A 137 -5.90 -5.22 10.97
C GLU A 137 -4.54 -5.09 10.28
N PRO A 138 -3.95 -6.18 9.79
CA PRO A 138 -2.57 -6.16 9.32
C PRO A 138 -2.36 -5.23 8.12
N PRO A 139 -1.17 -4.62 7.98
CA PRO A 139 -0.88 -3.77 6.84
C PRO A 139 -1.04 -4.51 5.52
N CYS A 140 -1.61 -3.84 4.53
CA CYS A 140 -1.73 -4.40 3.17
C CYS A 140 -0.39 -4.33 2.42
N LEU A 141 0.41 -3.27 2.66
CA LEU A 141 1.76 -3.13 2.15
C LEU A 141 2.73 -4.05 2.90
N THR A 142 3.56 -4.79 2.16
CA THR A 142 4.52 -5.75 2.74
C THR A 142 5.95 -5.21 2.72
N VAL A 143 6.43 -4.84 1.53
CA VAL A 143 7.82 -4.44 1.28
C VAL A 143 7.87 -3.34 0.22
N MET A 144 8.83 -2.43 0.35
CA MET A 144 9.24 -1.43 -0.63
C MET A 144 10.72 -1.57 -0.94
#